data_AF-A0A7W4I4Q5-F1
#
_entry.id   AF-A0A7W4I4Q5-F1
#
_cell.length_a   1.000
_cell.length_b   1.000
_cell.length_c   1.000
_cell.angle_alpha   90.00
_cell.angle_beta   90.00
_cell.angle_gamma   90.00
#
_symmetry.space_group_name_H-M   'P 1'
#
loop_
_entity.id
_entity.type
_entity.pdbx_description
1 polymer ?
#
loop_
_entity_poly.entity_id
_entity_poly.type
_entity_poly.pdbx_seq_one_letter_code
_entity_poly.pdbx_strand_id
1 'polypeptide(L)'
;MTHPGMKAYQSIAGSSLTGREADAACFRMLIDELKAAEASSDHTVRRHALARSQRLWAMIMNANVQDSGLTPQEDRQLFVTLAHRSQLYGIRAMLDPALPLTPLIRIAENVRDGLELTGSHNMQEFGADAT
;
A
#
# COMPACT_ATOMS: atom_id res chain seq x y z
N MET A 1 5.38 -39.72 -5.74
CA MET A 1 4.00 -39.29 -6.07
C MET A 1 3.58 -38.22 -5.08
N THR A 2 3.48 -36.95 -5.50
CA THR A 2 3.01 -35.85 -4.65
C THR A 2 1.50 -35.95 -4.41
N HIS A 3 1.08 -35.95 -3.14
CA HIS A 3 -0.31 -36.04 -2.72
C HIS A 3 -1.16 -34.91 -3.32
N PRO A 4 -2.38 -35.16 -3.84
CA PRO A 4 -3.24 -34.12 -4.43
C PRO A 4 -3.48 -32.93 -3.50
N GLY A 5 -3.58 -33.19 -2.18
CA GLY A 5 -3.71 -32.15 -1.15
C GLY A 5 -2.48 -31.24 -1.02
N MET A 6 -1.26 -31.74 -1.24
CA MET A 6 -0.04 -30.93 -1.23
C MET A 6 0.04 -30.00 -2.46
N LYS A 7 -0.40 -30.48 -3.64
CA LYS A 7 -0.50 -29.62 -4.83
C LYS A 7 -1.55 -28.53 -4.67
N ALA A 8 -2.70 -28.85 -4.07
CA ALA A 8 -3.73 -27.86 -3.77
C ALA A 8 -3.23 -26.83 -2.75
N TYR A 9 -2.54 -27.25 -1.69
CA TYR A 9 -1.94 -26.35 -0.71
C TYR A 9 -0.86 -25.46 -1.31
N GLN A 10 0.03 -25.99 -2.15
CA GLN A 10 1.04 -25.20 -2.88
C GLN A 10 0.41 -24.23 -3.88
N SER A 11 -0.67 -24.63 -4.56
CA SER A 11 -1.42 -23.76 -5.47
C SER A 11 -2.11 -22.61 -4.74
N ILE A 12 -2.65 -22.85 -3.54
CA ILE A 12 -3.29 -21.84 -2.71
C ILE A 12 -2.24 -20.92 -2.07
N ALA A 13 -1.16 -21.50 -1.53
CA ALA A 13 -0.03 -20.75 -0.96
C ALA A 13 0.74 -19.92 -2.01
N GLY A 14 0.79 -20.37 -3.26
CA GLY A 14 1.32 -19.59 -4.38
C GLY A 14 0.38 -18.51 -4.92
N SER A 15 -0.91 -18.54 -4.51
CA SER A 15 -1.93 -17.56 -4.92
C SER A 15 -2.24 -16.51 -3.85
N SER A 16 -1.73 -16.68 -2.63
CA SER A 16 -1.84 -15.67 -1.58
C SER A 16 -0.87 -14.54 -1.85
N LEU A 17 -1.39 -13.32 -2.04
CA LEU A 17 -0.59 -12.10 -2.08
C LEU A 17 0.36 -12.09 -0.88
N THR A 18 1.64 -11.86 -1.13
CA THR A 18 2.59 -11.51 -0.06
C THR A 18 2.10 -10.23 0.63
N GLY A 19 2.50 -10.00 1.89
CA GLY A 19 2.09 -8.79 2.63
C GLY A 19 2.34 -7.50 1.84
N ARG A 20 3.44 -7.43 1.07
CA ARG A 20 3.77 -6.29 0.21
C ARG A 20 2.88 -6.16 -1.02
N GLU A 21 2.51 -7.25 -1.68
CA GLU A 21 1.59 -7.21 -2.82
C GLU A 21 0.17 -6.82 -2.37
N ALA A 22 -0.23 -7.26 -1.16
CA ALA A 22 -1.47 -6.82 -0.54
C ALA A 22 -1.44 -5.30 -0.25
N ASP A 23 -0.34 -4.79 0.32
CA ASP A 23 -0.17 -3.35 0.55
C ASP A 23 -0.20 -2.55 -0.75
N ALA A 24 0.50 -3.00 -1.80
CA ALA A 24 0.51 -2.35 -3.11
C ALA A 24 -0.90 -2.32 -3.74
N ALA A 25 -1.66 -3.42 -3.61
CA ALA A 25 -3.04 -3.48 -4.06
C ALA A 25 -3.93 -2.49 -3.29
N CYS A 26 -3.76 -2.36 -1.97
CA CYS A 26 -4.47 -1.37 -1.17
C CYS A 26 -4.16 0.07 -1.61
N PHE A 27 -2.89 0.38 -1.89
CA PHE A 27 -2.52 1.69 -2.41
C PHE A 27 -3.08 1.96 -3.80
N ARG A 28 -3.11 0.96 -4.69
CA ARG A 28 -3.74 1.08 -6.01
C ARG A 28 -5.22 1.44 -5.89
N MET A 29 -5.97 0.73 -5.05
CA MET A 29 -7.38 1.05 -4.79
C MET A 29 -7.56 2.46 -4.21
N LEU A 30 -6.71 2.86 -3.27
CA LEU A 30 -6.74 4.21 -2.70
C LEU A 30 -6.48 5.30 -3.76
N ILE A 31 -5.51 5.09 -4.65
CA ILE A 31 -5.19 6.02 -5.73
C ILE A 31 -6.39 6.21 -6.65
N ASP A 32 -7.06 5.13 -7.04
CA ASP A 32 -8.22 5.17 -7.92
C ASP A 32 -9.36 5.96 -7.27
N GLU A 33 -9.61 5.75 -5.98
CA GLU A 33 -10.62 6.50 -5.22
C GLU A 33 -10.29 7.99 -5.07
N LEU A 34 -9.03 8.32 -4.78
CA LEU A 34 -8.59 9.71 -4.64
C LEU A 34 -8.67 10.44 -5.99
N LYS A 35 -8.32 9.78 -7.11
CA LYS A 35 -8.47 10.33 -8.46
C LYS A 35 -9.93 10.53 -8.83
N ALA A 36 -10.79 9.56 -8.53
CA ALA A 36 -12.23 9.69 -8.73
C ALA A 36 -12.83 10.83 -7.89
N ALA A 37 -12.37 10.98 -6.64
CA ALA A 37 -12.76 12.08 -5.76
C ALA A 37 -12.28 13.45 -6.26
N GLU A 38 -11.07 13.56 -6.80
CA GLU A 38 -10.52 14.80 -7.36
C GLU A 38 -11.31 15.26 -8.60
N ALA A 39 -11.77 14.32 -9.43
CA ALA A 39 -12.54 14.59 -10.64
C ALA A 39 -14.04 14.82 -10.37
N SER A 40 -14.52 14.53 -9.16
CA SER A 40 -15.94 14.61 -8.80
C SER A 40 -16.30 15.93 -8.13
N SER A 41 -17.47 16.48 -8.44
CA SER A 41 -18.08 17.58 -7.70
C SER A 41 -18.86 17.11 -6.46
N ASP A 42 -19.02 15.80 -6.25
CA ASP A 42 -19.72 15.24 -5.10
C ASP A 42 -18.80 15.19 -3.86
N HIS A 43 -19.11 16.04 -2.89
CA HIS A 43 -18.42 16.11 -1.60
C HIS A 43 -18.47 14.79 -0.80
N THR A 44 -19.47 13.94 -1.05
CA THR A 44 -19.60 12.63 -0.40
C THR A 44 -18.50 11.68 -0.87
N VAL A 45 -18.24 11.65 -2.19
CA VAL A 45 -17.16 10.85 -2.79
C VAL A 45 -15.81 11.30 -2.23
N ARG A 46 -15.59 12.62 -2.17
CA ARG A 46 -14.38 13.21 -1.58
C ARG A 46 -14.19 12.81 -0.13
N ARG A 47 -15.23 12.96 0.70
CA ARG A 47 -15.16 12.62 2.13
C ARG A 47 -14.88 11.13 2.33
N HIS A 48 -15.48 10.29 1.50
CA HIS A 48 -15.27 8.85 1.55
C HIS A 48 -13.83 8.46 1.20
N ALA A 49 -13.28 8.99 0.10
CA ALA A 49 -11.90 8.73 -0.30
C ALA A 49 -10.89 9.21 0.76
N LEU A 50 -11.11 10.41 1.32
CA LEU A 50 -10.29 10.93 2.42
C LEU A 50 -10.39 10.04 3.67
N ALA A 51 -11.57 9.55 4.02
CA ALA A 51 -11.75 8.65 5.17
C ALA A 51 -11.04 7.30 4.95
N ARG A 52 -11.10 6.74 3.74
CA ARG A 52 -10.34 5.52 3.39
C ARG A 52 -8.83 5.76 3.45
N SER A 53 -8.36 6.92 2.98
CA SER A 53 -6.95 7.31 3.12
C SER A 53 -6.50 7.30 4.58
N GLN A 54 -7.25 7.92 5.48
CA GLN A 54 -6.93 7.93 6.91
C GLN A 54 -6.87 6.53 7.52
N ARG A 55 -7.83 5.67 7.17
CA ARG A 55 -7.90 4.28 7.66
C ARG A 55 -6.72 3.45 7.17
N LEU A 56 -6.37 3.53 5.89
CA LEU A 56 -5.24 2.79 5.34
C LEU A 56 -3.93 3.19 6.05
N TRP A 57 -3.68 4.49 6.21
CA TRP A 57 -2.48 4.95 6.91
C TRP A 57 -2.45 4.53 8.38
N ALA A 58 -3.60 4.51 9.07
CA ALA A 58 -3.68 4.01 10.43
C ALA A 58 -3.38 2.50 10.52
N MET A 59 -3.87 1.71 9.58
CA MET A 59 -3.57 0.27 9.50
C MET A 59 -2.08 0.01 9.27
N ILE A 60 -1.47 0.72 8.33
CA ILE A 60 -0.03 0.60 8.02
C ILE A 60 0.81 0.98 9.24
N MET A 61 0.45 2.08 9.93
CA MET A 61 1.12 2.48 11.15
C MET A 61 1.03 1.44 12.26
N ASN A 62 -0.14 0.81 12.44
CA ASN A 62 -0.30 -0.27 13.41
C ASN A 62 0.57 -1.48 13.07
N ALA A 63 0.62 -1.87 11.78
CA ALA A 63 1.48 -2.96 11.32
C ALA A 63 2.96 -2.63 11.55
N ASN A 64 3.38 -1.40 11.29
CA ASN A 64 4.74 -0.92 11.51
C ASN A 64 5.16 -0.94 13.00
N VAL A 65 4.23 -0.68 13.92
CA VAL A 65 4.47 -0.78 15.38
C VAL A 65 4.58 -2.24 15.83
N GLN A 66 3.84 -3.15 15.18
CA GLN A 66 3.86 -4.58 15.47
C GLN A 66 5.03 -5.32 14.79
N ASP A 67 5.78 -4.66 13.91
CA ASP A 67 6.96 -5.21 13.25
C ASP A 67 8.02 -5.61 14.30
N SER A 68 8.28 -6.91 14.41
CA SER A 68 9.20 -7.50 15.39
C SER A 68 10.67 -7.36 15.02
N GLY A 69 11.05 -6.29 14.33
CA GLY A 69 12.42 -6.04 13.87
C GLY A 69 12.73 -6.59 12.47
N LEU A 70 11.72 -7.05 11.72
CA LEU A 70 11.90 -7.55 10.36
C LEU A 70 12.23 -6.44 9.36
N THR A 71 11.67 -5.25 9.58
CA THR A 71 11.90 -4.09 8.73
C THR A 71 13.04 -3.22 9.29
N PRO A 72 14.00 -2.73 8.48
CA PRO A 72 15.03 -1.80 8.93
C PRO A 72 14.44 -0.56 9.60
N GLN A 73 15.11 -0.05 10.65
CA GLN A 73 14.59 1.09 11.43
C GLN A 73 14.37 2.35 10.56
N GLU A 74 15.26 2.60 9.61
CA GLU A 74 15.17 3.75 8.70
C GLU A 74 13.90 3.68 7.83
N ASP A 75 13.60 2.50 7.28
CA ASP A 75 12.37 2.27 6.51
C ASP A 75 11.12 2.46 7.37
N ARG A 76 11.14 1.94 8.61
CA ARG A 76 10.03 2.14 9.55
C ARG A 76 9.79 3.62 9.84
N GLN A 77 10.87 4.41 10.04
CA GLN A 77 10.78 5.85 10.28
C GLN A 77 10.27 6.61 9.05
N LEU A 78 10.66 6.18 7.85
CA LEU A 78 10.15 6.73 6.59
C LEU A 78 8.63 6.53 6.50
N PHE A 79 8.13 5.32 6.78
CA PHE A 79 6.68 5.05 6.81
C PHE A 79 5.95 5.92 7.83
N VAL A 80 6.50 6.09 9.04
CA VAL A 80 5.92 6.99 10.05
C VAL A 80 5.83 8.43 9.53
N THR A 81 6.88 8.93 8.91
CA THR A 81 6.92 10.29 8.38
C THR A 81 5.90 10.50 7.26
N LEU A 82 5.80 9.54 6.34
CA LEU A 82 4.84 9.57 5.23
C LEU A 82 3.39 9.48 5.72
N ALA A 83 3.11 8.58 6.65
CA ALA A 83 1.79 8.44 7.26
C ALA A 83 1.37 9.73 7.96
N HIS A 84 2.25 10.31 8.80
CA HIS A 84 1.97 11.55 9.51
C HIS A 84 1.66 12.71 8.55
N ARG A 85 2.49 12.91 7.50
CA ARG A 85 2.27 13.96 6.50
C ARG A 85 0.96 13.75 5.73
N SER A 86 0.69 12.51 5.31
CA SER A 86 -0.52 12.16 4.57
C SER A 86 -1.78 12.35 5.41
N GLN A 87 -1.76 11.91 6.66
CA GLN A 87 -2.89 12.04 7.57
C GLN A 87 -3.18 13.51 7.90
N LEU A 88 -2.15 14.30 8.23
CA LEU A 88 -2.31 15.74 8.48
C LEU A 88 -2.89 16.48 7.26
N TYR A 89 -2.35 16.22 6.07
CA TYR A 89 -2.87 16.82 4.85
C TYR A 89 -4.32 16.36 4.59
N GLY A 90 -4.60 15.07 4.76
CA GLY A 90 -5.94 14.53 4.57
C GLY A 90 -6.98 15.15 5.50
N ILE A 91 -6.63 15.41 6.77
CA ILE A 91 -7.51 16.14 7.70
C ILE A 91 -7.75 17.57 7.20
N ARG A 92 -6.71 18.28 6.75
CA ARG A 92 -6.88 19.61 6.17
C ARG A 92 -7.79 19.59 4.95
N ALA A 93 -7.60 18.62 4.04
CA ALA A 93 -8.40 18.45 2.84
C ALA A 93 -9.86 18.01 3.12
N MET A 94 -10.14 17.43 4.30
CA MET A 94 -11.51 17.18 4.78
C MET A 94 -12.19 18.46 5.27
N LEU A 95 -11.44 19.35 5.90
CA LEU A 95 -11.94 20.62 6.45
C LEU A 95 -12.07 21.71 5.38
N ASP A 96 -11.20 21.67 4.37
CA ASP A 96 -11.18 22.60 3.25
C ASP A 96 -11.35 21.85 1.92
N PRO A 97 -12.57 21.87 1.33
CA PRO A 97 -12.84 21.23 0.04
C PRO A 97 -12.07 21.83 -1.14
N ALA A 98 -11.54 23.06 -1.02
CA ALA A 98 -10.78 23.71 -2.09
C ALA A 98 -9.35 23.15 -2.23
N LEU A 99 -8.86 22.42 -1.23
CA LEU A 99 -7.53 21.81 -1.31
C LEU A 99 -7.50 20.67 -2.33
N PRO A 100 -6.48 20.60 -3.21
CA PRO A 100 -6.35 19.49 -4.14
C PRO A 100 -6.03 18.19 -3.40
N LEU A 101 -6.47 17.04 -3.92
CA LEU A 101 -6.07 15.72 -3.44
C LEU A 101 -4.77 15.23 -4.09
N THR A 102 -4.30 15.93 -5.13
CA THR A 102 -3.04 15.64 -5.83
C THR A 102 -1.85 15.28 -4.91
N PRO A 103 -1.59 15.99 -3.79
CA PRO A 103 -0.49 15.60 -2.89
C PRO A 103 -0.66 14.21 -2.27
N LEU A 104 -1.89 13.83 -1.89
CA LEU A 104 -2.18 12.49 -1.34
C LEU A 104 -2.02 11.40 -2.40
N ILE A 105 -2.47 11.69 -3.63
CA ILE A 105 -2.32 10.78 -4.79
C ILE A 105 -0.83 10.51 -5.03
N ARG A 106 0.01 11.55 -5.10
CA ARG A 106 1.44 11.39 -5.35
C ARG A 106 2.16 10.60 -4.26
N ILE A 107 1.82 10.83 -2.99
CA ILE A 107 2.43 10.05 -1.90
C ILE A 107 2.04 8.57 -2.02
N ALA A 108 0.76 8.27 -2.30
CA ALA A 108 0.29 6.91 -2.48
C ALA A 108 0.94 6.22 -3.70
N GLU A 109 1.09 6.93 -4.82
CA GLU A 109 1.79 6.44 -6.01
C GLU A 109 3.25 6.11 -5.71
N ASN A 110 3.99 7.02 -5.07
CA ASN A 110 5.39 6.78 -4.71
C ASN A 110 5.56 5.56 -3.79
N VAL A 111 4.66 5.35 -2.83
CA VAL A 111 4.72 4.19 -1.93
C VAL A 111 4.39 2.90 -2.69
N ARG A 112 3.34 2.89 -3.51
CA ARG A 112 3.03 1.74 -4.36
C ARG A 112 4.22 1.37 -5.24
N ASP A 113 4.82 2.36 -5.91
CA ASP A 113 5.94 2.14 -6.81
C ASP A 113 7.16 1.55 -6.06
N GLY A 114 7.44 2.03 -4.85
CA GLY A 114 8.47 1.44 -3.99
C GLY A 114 8.19 0.00 -3.58
N LEU A 115 6.93 -0.33 -3.28
CA LEU A 115 6.51 -1.70 -2.95
C LEU A 115 6.65 -2.65 -4.16
N GLU A 116 6.29 -2.19 -5.35
CA GLU A 116 6.35 -2.99 -6.59
C GLU A 116 7.79 -3.18 -7.11
N LEU A 117 8.65 -2.16 -7.00
CA LEU A 117 10.06 -2.26 -7.39
C LEU A 117 10.83 -3.30 -6.56
N THR A 118 10.54 -3.40 -5.27
CA THR A 118 11.18 -4.39 -4.38
C THR A 118 10.70 -5.83 -4.61
N GLY A 119 9.48 -6.03 -5.13
CA GLY A 119 8.98 -7.36 -5.52
C GLY A 119 9.70 -7.96 -6.73
N SER A 120 10.23 -7.10 -7.62
CA SER A 120 10.86 -7.51 -8.88
C SER A 120 12.31 -7.97 -8.72
N HIS A 121 12.97 -7.68 -7.60
CA HIS A 121 14.39 -8.01 -7.38
C HIS A 121 14.63 -9.43 -6.83
N ASN A 122 13.58 -10.10 -6.32
CA ASN A 122 13.71 -11.43 -5.69
C ASN A 122 13.43 -12.62 -6.63
N MET A 123 13.07 -12.39 -7.91
CA MET A 123 12.80 -13.48 -8.87
C MET A 123 13.98 -13.85 -9.78
N GLN A 124 15.16 -13.23 -9.61
CA GLN A 124 16.29 -13.43 -10.53
C GLN A 124 17.43 -14.34 -10.03
N GLU A 125 17.33 -14.93 -8.83
CA GLU A 125 18.42 -15.76 -8.24
C GLU A 125 18.24 -17.28 -8.27
N PHE A 126 17.22 -17.83 -8.98
CA PHE A 126 17.10 -19.28 -9.15
C PHE A 126 17.10 -19.69 -10.63
N GLY A 127 18.27 -19.53 -11.26
CA GLY A 127 18.44 -19.91 -12.67
C GLY A 127 19.89 -19.91 -13.14
N ALA A 128 20.84 -20.28 -12.30
CA ALA A 128 22.22 -20.55 -12.73
C ALA A 128 22.80 -21.68 -11.89
N ASP A 129 22.43 -22.92 -12.25
CA ASP A 129 23.37 -24.04 -12.28
C ASP A 129 22.69 -25.27 -12.89
N ALA A 130 23.01 -25.52 -14.15
CA ALA A 130 22.97 -26.83 -14.77
C ALA A 130 23.99 -26.83 -15.92
N THR A 131 25.26 -27.03 -15.56
CA THR A 131 26.23 -27.70 -16.43
C THR A 131 25.82 -29.14 -16.70
#